data_AF-A0A5M3XGM8-F1
#
_entry.id   AF-A0A5M3XGM8-F1
#
_cell.length_a   1.000
_cell.length_b   1.000
_cell.length_c   1.000
_cell.angle_alpha   90.00
_cell.angle_beta   90.00
_cell.angle_gamma   90.00
#
_symmetry.space_group_name_H-M   'P 1'
#
loop_
_entity.id
_entity.type
_entity.pdbx_description
1 polymer ?
#
loop_
_entity_poly.entity_id
_entity_poly.type
_entity_poly.pdbx_seq_one_letter_code
_entity_poly.pdbx_strand_id
1 'polypeptide(L)'
;MGENGIVSDLHSELTDDQIFLLCTIAQPYVNAGTWPSWYYVQHQLDSRDLDAQQIIKSLPRVGFTGLTGPSYGFTPAPQHHIAEADTIRLTVAAALPVPELRPLIADPFILVLHEMIARLLQSAPTPTESARPRLEAVELGLTIRDLPPGFLAGLPDILGGEPATWAGSSSRTPGGSWTRDISREVLKYRQATDLQEYVARVSEIIASWGVHTVALNAPASAMGQLDQLTAPLESEATYVRLDLIGELEELDSACRWSLDKLASLARELNSNYAADQPYACHMLLRATLDHMPPVFGYTTFAQVVANHRWSTTDVRYAKKLTEYRNPSDDVLHRQIRSSPSRIDMDDLPPRPYINAVLQEFLSVLQTSNETSATP
;
A
#
# COMPACT_ATOMS: atom_id res chain seq x y z
N MET A 1 8.20 -1.95 33.00
CA MET A 1 7.64 -3.28 32.66
C MET A 1 6.28 -3.03 32.05
N GLY A 2 6.21 -2.96 30.73
CA GLY A 2 4.98 -2.88 29.94
C GLY A 2 5.17 -3.84 28.78
N GLU A 3 4.21 -4.74 28.60
CA GLU A 3 4.31 -6.00 27.89
C GLU A 3 4.72 -5.85 26.41
N ASN A 4 5.59 -6.76 25.97
CA ASN A 4 5.92 -6.96 24.56
C ASN A 4 4.64 -7.15 23.75
N GLY A 5 4.45 -6.30 22.73
CA GLY A 5 3.34 -6.42 21.77
C GLY A 5 3.33 -7.82 21.18
N ILE A 6 2.30 -8.59 21.53
CA ILE A 6 2.08 -9.94 21.03
C ILE A 6 1.86 -9.83 19.52
N VAL A 7 2.75 -10.45 18.75
CA VAL A 7 2.50 -10.78 17.34
C VAL A 7 1.31 -11.73 17.34
N SER A 8 0.13 -11.23 16.98
CA SER A 8 -1.06 -12.08 16.88
C SER A 8 -0.86 -13.05 15.72
N ASP A 9 -0.93 -14.35 16.01
CA ASP A 9 -0.81 -15.43 15.03
C ASP A 9 -2.19 -15.69 14.39
N LEU A 10 -2.28 -15.80 13.07
CA LEU A 10 -3.53 -16.18 12.38
C LEU A 10 -3.94 -17.63 12.64
N HIS A 11 -3.07 -18.42 13.28
CA HIS A 11 -3.38 -19.75 13.79
C HIS A 11 -3.92 -19.75 15.22
N SER A 12 -4.12 -18.59 15.86
CA SER A 12 -4.71 -18.50 17.20
C SER A 12 -6.16 -18.98 17.23
N GLU A 13 -6.58 -19.56 18.36
CA GLU A 13 -8.00 -19.91 18.58
C GLU A 13 -8.89 -18.65 18.52
N LEU A 14 -9.98 -18.75 17.76
CA LEU A 14 -11.00 -17.71 17.65
C LEU A 14 -12.11 -17.92 18.67
N THR A 15 -12.69 -16.82 19.12
CA THR A 15 -13.91 -16.85 19.92
C THR A 15 -15.12 -17.27 19.07
N ASP A 16 -16.16 -17.81 19.71
CA ASP A 16 -17.41 -18.18 19.03
C ASP A 16 -18.04 -17.00 18.27
N ASP A 17 -17.95 -15.78 18.81
CA ASP A 17 -18.45 -14.56 18.19
C ASP A 17 -17.66 -14.18 16.93
N GLN A 18 -16.34 -14.35 16.94
CA GLN A 18 -15.49 -14.14 15.77
C GLN A 18 -15.76 -15.18 14.68
N ILE A 19 -15.90 -16.45 15.06
CA ILE A 19 -16.30 -17.51 14.12
C ILE A 19 -17.67 -17.20 13.52
N PHE A 20 -18.63 -16.79 14.35
CA PHE A 20 -19.96 -16.41 13.89
C PHE A 20 -19.94 -15.24 12.90
N LEU A 21 -19.14 -14.20 13.16
CA LEU A 21 -18.93 -13.09 12.22
C LEU A 21 -18.39 -13.61 10.88
N LEU A 22 -17.32 -14.42 10.90
CA LEU A 22 -16.69 -14.94 9.68
C LEU A 22 -17.66 -15.82 8.88
N CYS A 23 -18.40 -16.72 9.54
CA CYS A 23 -19.43 -17.53 8.89
C CYS A 23 -20.56 -16.66 8.30
N THR A 24 -20.97 -15.60 9.01
CA THR A 24 -22.01 -14.66 8.54
C THR A 24 -21.57 -13.92 7.27
N ILE A 25 -20.29 -13.53 7.19
CA ILE A 25 -19.72 -12.92 5.97
C ILE A 25 -19.58 -13.96 4.85
N ALA A 26 -19.18 -15.20 5.18
CA ALA A 26 -18.93 -16.25 4.20
C ALA A 26 -20.20 -16.80 3.55
N GLN A 27 -21.29 -16.95 4.30
CA GLN A 27 -22.47 -17.71 3.86
C GLN A 27 -23.09 -17.20 2.54
N PRO A 28 -23.28 -15.88 2.32
CA PRO A 28 -23.79 -15.37 1.04
C PRO A 28 -22.88 -15.71 -0.14
N TYR A 29 -21.56 -15.69 0.09
CA TYR A 29 -20.59 -16.07 -0.93
C TYR A 29 -20.63 -17.58 -1.21
N VAL A 30 -20.73 -18.42 -0.19
CA VAL A 30 -20.88 -19.87 -0.33
C VAL A 30 -22.15 -20.23 -1.11
N ASN A 31 -23.25 -19.54 -0.83
CA ASN A 31 -24.56 -19.86 -1.41
C ASN A 31 -24.74 -19.29 -2.83
N ALA A 32 -24.24 -18.09 -3.09
CA ALA A 32 -24.57 -17.31 -4.29
C ALA A 32 -23.35 -16.72 -5.01
N GLY A 33 -22.12 -16.94 -4.52
CA GLY A 33 -20.90 -16.39 -5.10
C GLY A 33 -20.77 -14.88 -4.95
N THR A 34 -21.57 -14.25 -4.07
CA THR A 34 -21.59 -12.80 -3.85
C THR A 34 -21.36 -12.47 -2.38
N TRP A 35 -20.49 -11.51 -2.13
CA TRP A 35 -20.20 -11.03 -0.79
C TRP A 35 -21.35 -10.17 -0.25
N PRO A 36 -21.67 -10.24 1.06
CA PRO A 36 -22.74 -9.45 1.64
C PRO A 36 -22.41 -7.97 1.77
N SER A 37 -23.45 -7.14 1.86
CA SER A 37 -23.30 -5.77 2.38
C SER A 37 -23.01 -5.80 3.88
N TRP A 38 -22.33 -4.76 4.36
CA TRP A 38 -22.05 -4.59 5.78
C TRP A 38 -23.34 -4.47 6.60
N TYR A 39 -24.37 -3.80 6.08
CA TYR A 39 -25.69 -3.74 6.70
C TYR A 39 -26.28 -5.13 6.98
N TYR A 40 -26.15 -6.06 6.03
CA TYR A 40 -26.64 -7.44 6.24
C TYR A 40 -25.91 -8.10 7.41
N VAL A 41 -24.59 -7.95 7.48
CA VAL A 41 -23.77 -8.54 8.55
C VAL A 41 -24.10 -7.90 9.90
N GLN A 42 -24.20 -6.57 9.97
CA GLN A 42 -24.60 -5.85 11.18
C GLN A 42 -25.97 -6.34 11.67
N HIS A 43 -26.97 -6.38 10.78
CA HIS A 43 -28.31 -6.83 11.15
C HIS A 43 -28.34 -8.27 11.68
N GLN A 44 -27.51 -9.19 11.14
CA GLN A 44 -27.42 -10.56 11.65
C GLN A 44 -26.80 -10.61 13.05
N LEU A 45 -25.78 -9.80 13.32
CA LEU A 45 -25.11 -9.75 14.61
C LEU A 45 -25.93 -9.00 15.67
N ASP A 46 -26.61 -7.92 15.29
CA ASP A 46 -27.53 -7.16 16.15
C ASP A 46 -28.67 -8.06 16.66
N SER A 47 -29.14 -9.02 15.85
CA SER A 47 -30.15 -10.00 16.26
C SER A 47 -29.71 -10.92 17.41
N ARG A 48 -28.40 -10.94 17.69
CA ARG A 48 -27.75 -11.69 18.78
C ARG A 48 -27.14 -10.79 19.86
N ASP A 49 -27.43 -9.49 19.84
CA ASP A 49 -26.86 -8.50 20.77
C ASP A 49 -25.33 -8.41 20.68
N LEU A 50 -24.78 -8.56 19.46
CA LEU A 50 -23.34 -8.52 19.18
C LEU A 50 -22.97 -7.27 18.36
N ASP A 51 -21.93 -6.54 18.79
CA ASP A 51 -21.39 -5.42 18.03
C ASP A 51 -20.44 -5.91 16.92
N ALA A 52 -20.94 -5.96 15.69
CA ALA A 52 -20.17 -6.36 14.51
C ALA A 52 -18.87 -5.56 14.31
N GLN A 53 -18.89 -4.26 14.64
CA GLN A 53 -17.75 -3.37 14.46
C GLN A 53 -16.68 -3.60 15.54
N GLN A 54 -17.09 -3.98 16.76
CA GLN A 54 -16.18 -4.39 17.81
C GLN A 54 -15.55 -5.75 17.49
N ILE A 55 -16.35 -6.73 17.04
CA ILE A 55 -15.86 -8.08 16.76
C ILE A 55 -14.89 -8.07 15.58
N ILE A 56 -15.19 -7.36 14.48
CA ILE A 56 -14.27 -7.29 13.33
C ILE A 56 -12.91 -6.66 13.70
N LYS A 57 -12.90 -5.66 14.60
CA LYS A 57 -11.67 -5.04 15.10
C LYS A 57 -10.87 -5.98 16.01
N SER A 58 -11.54 -6.93 16.65
CA SER A 58 -10.90 -7.91 17.53
C SER A 58 -10.27 -9.09 16.80
N LEU A 59 -10.55 -9.28 15.50
CA LEU A 59 -10.04 -10.41 14.73
C LEU A 59 -8.49 -10.42 14.74
N PRO A 60 -7.85 -11.60 14.89
CA PRO A 60 -6.41 -11.75 14.78
C PRO A 60 -5.87 -11.21 13.45
N ARG A 61 -4.76 -10.48 13.52
CA ARG A 61 -4.05 -9.93 12.35
C ARG A 61 -2.54 -10.00 12.57
N VAL A 62 -1.80 -10.38 11.53
CA VAL A 62 -0.33 -10.34 11.52
C VAL A 62 0.12 -9.03 10.90
N GLY A 63 1.22 -8.48 11.42
CA GLY A 63 1.82 -7.24 10.95
C GLY A 63 1.55 -6.08 11.87
N PHE A 64 1.49 -4.89 11.29
CA PHE A 64 1.35 -3.67 12.08
C PHE A 64 -0.03 -3.57 12.74
N THR A 65 -0.06 -3.38 14.06
CA THR A 65 -1.28 -3.25 14.86
C THR A 65 -1.68 -1.79 15.13
N GLY A 66 -0.87 -0.81 14.69
CA GLY A 66 -1.19 0.62 14.71
C GLY A 66 -1.81 1.13 13.39
N LEU A 67 -1.88 2.46 13.21
CA LEU A 67 -2.58 3.11 12.09
C LEU A 67 -1.95 2.90 10.70
N THR A 68 -0.62 2.75 10.58
CA THR A 68 0.06 2.65 9.28
C THR A 68 1.09 1.52 9.24
N GLY A 69 0.83 0.55 8.36
CA GLY A 69 1.75 -0.54 8.08
C GLY A 69 1.00 -1.72 7.45
N PRO A 70 1.69 -2.55 6.66
CA PRO A 70 1.07 -3.71 6.07
C PRO A 70 0.58 -4.66 7.17
N SER A 71 -0.72 -4.94 7.14
CA SER A 71 -1.40 -5.87 8.03
C SER A 71 -2.21 -6.87 7.21
N TYR A 72 -2.25 -8.10 7.67
CA TYR A 72 -2.98 -9.17 7.02
C TYR A 72 -3.79 -9.95 8.05
N GLY A 73 -5.00 -10.34 7.69
CA GLY A 73 -5.88 -11.13 8.54
C GLY A 73 -7.05 -11.69 7.77
N PHE A 74 -8.06 -12.19 8.47
CA PHE A 74 -9.24 -12.85 7.86
C PHE A 74 -10.09 -11.92 6.99
N THR A 75 -9.99 -10.62 7.24
CA THR A 75 -10.56 -9.57 6.39
C THR A 75 -9.44 -8.69 5.84
N PRO A 76 -9.62 -8.09 4.64
CA PRO A 76 -8.76 -6.98 4.21
C PRO A 76 -8.70 -5.90 5.29
N ALA A 77 -7.62 -5.10 5.31
CA ALA A 77 -7.46 -4.03 6.29
C ALA A 77 -8.77 -3.27 6.53
N PRO A 78 -9.31 -3.28 7.77
CA PRO A 78 -10.58 -2.67 8.04
C PRO A 78 -10.43 -1.19 7.75
N GLN A 79 -11.18 -0.72 6.77
CA GLN A 79 -11.40 0.71 6.60
C GLN A 79 -11.93 1.23 7.94
N HIS A 80 -11.43 2.37 8.41
CA HIS A 80 -11.79 2.92 9.72
C HIS A 80 -13.30 3.14 9.88
N HIS A 81 -14.02 3.20 8.75
CA HIS A 81 -15.46 3.15 8.67
C HIS A 81 -15.89 2.23 7.51
N ILE A 82 -16.75 1.26 7.78
CA ILE A 82 -17.43 0.45 6.77
C ILE A 82 -18.86 0.97 6.72
N ALA A 83 -19.26 1.59 5.61
CA ALA A 83 -20.61 2.08 5.44
C ALA A 83 -21.58 0.89 5.27
N GLU A 84 -22.84 1.09 5.64
CA GLU A 84 -23.89 0.05 5.53
C GLU A 84 -24.00 -0.56 4.12
N ALA A 85 -23.80 0.26 3.09
CA ALA A 85 -23.87 -0.15 1.69
C ALA A 85 -22.59 -0.85 1.18
N ASP A 86 -21.49 -0.79 1.93
CA ASP A 86 -20.21 -1.36 1.49
C ASP A 86 -20.26 -2.87 1.52
N THR A 87 -19.62 -3.51 0.55
CA THR A 87 -19.45 -4.96 0.52
C THR A 87 -18.27 -5.36 1.38
N ILE A 88 -18.51 -6.24 2.35
CA ILE A 88 -17.44 -6.83 3.16
C ILE A 88 -17.02 -8.19 2.59
N ARG A 89 -15.71 -8.43 2.53
CA ARG A 89 -15.13 -9.65 1.96
C ARG A 89 -14.11 -10.28 2.90
N LEU A 90 -13.84 -11.56 2.67
CA LEU A 90 -12.83 -12.31 3.39
C LEU A 90 -11.58 -12.53 2.53
N THR A 91 -10.43 -12.64 3.18
CA THR A 91 -9.18 -13.07 2.54
C THR A 91 -9.11 -14.60 2.45
N VAL A 92 -8.10 -15.12 1.75
CA VAL A 92 -7.77 -16.54 1.69
C VAL A 92 -7.55 -17.12 3.10
N ALA A 93 -7.00 -16.34 4.03
CA ALA A 93 -6.79 -16.78 5.41
C ALA A 93 -8.09 -17.16 6.15
N ALA A 94 -9.25 -16.59 5.77
CA ALA A 94 -10.53 -16.92 6.41
C ALA A 94 -10.96 -18.37 6.16
N ALA A 95 -10.38 -19.05 5.17
CA ALA A 95 -10.59 -20.48 4.95
C ALA A 95 -9.93 -21.38 6.01
N LEU A 96 -9.12 -20.81 6.93
CA LEU A 96 -8.61 -21.51 8.10
C LEU A 96 -9.74 -21.84 9.09
N PRO A 97 -10.48 -20.85 9.63
CA PRO A 97 -11.61 -21.10 10.52
C PRO A 97 -12.92 -21.44 9.81
N VAL A 98 -13.09 -21.10 8.52
CA VAL A 98 -14.32 -21.37 7.73
C VAL A 98 -14.01 -22.38 6.62
N PRO A 99 -14.08 -23.70 6.87
CA PRO A 99 -13.62 -24.72 5.94
C PRO A 99 -14.40 -24.76 4.62
N GLU A 100 -15.64 -24.25 4.58
CA GLU A 100 -16.47 -24.15 3.38
C GLU A 100 -15.84 -23.23 2.31
N LEU A 101 -14.99 -22.28 2.71
CA LEU A 101 -14.28 -21.39 1.79
C LEU A 101 -13.07 -22.06 1.13
N ARG A 102 -12.59 -23.19 1.64
CA ARG A 102 -11.39 -23.87 1.09
C ARG A 102 -11.56 -24.25 -0.39
N PRO A 103 -12.56 -25.06 -0.77
CA PRO A 103 -12.73 -25.45 -2.17
C PRO A 103 -13.21 -24.31 -3.08
N LEU A 104 -13.74 -23.21 -2.49
CA LEU A 104 -14.31 -22.09 -3.25
C LEU A 104 -13.31 -20.96 -3.49
N ILE A 105 -12.38 -20.74 -2.56
CA ILE A 105 -11.44 -19.60 -2.58
C ILE A 105 -10.00 -20.08 -2.43
N ALA A 106 -9.66 -20.79 -1.34
CA ALA A 106 -8.27 -21.04 -0.99
C ALA A 106 -7.55 -21.97 -1.98
N ASP A 107 -8.11 -23.16 -2.25
CA ASP A 107 -7.46 -24.13 -3.14
C ASP A 107 -7.39 -23.58 -4.58
N PRO A 108 -8.47 -23.00 -5.15
CA PRO A 108 -8.41 -22.32 -6.44
C PRO A 108 -7.36 -21.18 -6.47
N PHE A 109 -7.26 -20.38 -5.41
CA PHE A 109 -6.28 -19.30 -5.33
C PHE A 109 -4.84 -19.81 -5.36
N ILE A 110 -4.52 -20.87 -4.62
CA ILE A 110 -3.17 -21.45 -4.59
C ILE A 110 -2.81 -21.98 -5.98
N LEU A 111 -3.75 -22.64 -6.68
CA LEU A 111 -3.53 -23.08 -8.06
C LEU A 111 -3.21 -21.91 -8.99
N VAL A 112 -3.97 -20.81 -8.89
CA VAL A 112 -3.71 -19.59 -9.66
C VAL A 112 -2.35 -18.98 -9.32
N LEU A 113 -1.98 -18.94 -8.05
CA LEU A 113 -0.68 -18.42 -7.59
C LEU A 113 0.48 -19.21 -8.21
N HIS A 114 0.40 -20.54 -8.25
CA HIS A 114 1.40 -21.39 -8.88
C HIS A 114 1.43 -21.24 -10.40
N GLU A 115 0.28 -21.06 -11.05
CA GLU A 115 0.23 -20.73 -12.47
C GLU A 115 0.91 -19.38 -12.76
N MET A 116 0.70 -18.37 -11.91
CA MET A 116 1.40 -17.08 -12.02
C MET A 116 2.92 -17.26 -11.89
N ILE A 117 3.38 -18.07 -10.94
CA ILE A 117 4.80 -18.38 -10.75
C ILE A 117 5.36 -19.11 -11.98
N ALA A 118 4.65 -20.12 -12.49
CA ALA A 118 5.07 -20.88 -13.66
C ALA A 118 5.22 -19.98 -14.89
N ARG A 119 4.23 -19.13 -15.17
CA ARG A 119 4.27 -18.15 -16.26
C ARG A 119 5.45 -17.19 -16.12
N LEU A 120 5.70 -16.69 -14.91
CA LEU A 120 6.82 -15.79 -14.66
C LEU A 120 8.17 -16.47 -14.91
N LEU A 121 8.33 -17.74 -14.51
CA LEU A 121 9.56 -18.50 -14.72
C LEU A 121 9.77 -18.92 -16.19
N GLN A 122 8.68 -19.14 -16.93
CA GLN A 122 8.72 -19.49 -18.37
C GLN A 122 8.88 -18.27 -19.28
N SER A 123 8.63 -17.06 -18.76
CA SER A 123 8.78 -15.82 -19.52
C SER A 123 10.26 -15.52 -19.74
N ALA A 124 10.70 -15.59 -21.00
CA ALA A 124 12.05 -15.17 -21.37
C ALA A 124 12.09 -13.64 -21.55
N PRO A 125 12.81 -12.88 -20.70
CA PRO A 125 12.94 -11.44 -20.91
C PRO A 125 13.77 -11.21 -22.18
N THR A 126 13.27 -10.38 -23.09
CA THR A 126 14.10 -9.87 -24.18
C THR A 126 14.93 -8.69 -23.66
N PRO A 127 16.17 -8.47 -24.14
CA PRO A 127 17.04 -7.40 -23.64
C PRO A 127 16.46 -5.99 -23.77
N THR A 128 15.45 -5.80 -24.61
CA THR A 128 14.90 -4.49 -24.99
C THR A 128 13.43 -4.28 -24.62
N GLU A 129 12.68 -5.32 -24.25
CA GLU A 129 11.28 -5.19 -23.84
C GLU A 129 11.07 -5.66 -22.40
N SER A 130 10.63 -4.73 -21.54
CA SER A 130 10.16 -5.03 -20.20
C SER A 130 8.68 -5.45 -20.20
N ALA A 131 8.32 -6.41 -21.04
CA ALA A 131 6.97 -6.97 -21.04
C ALA A 131 6.83 -7.92 -19.85
N ARG A 132 6.12 -7.47 -18.81
CA ARG A 132 5.75 -8.35 -17.69
C ARG A 132 4.72 -9.37 -18.17
N PRO A 133 4.83 -10.65 -17.77
CA PRO A 133 3.82 -11.63 -18.10
C PRO A 133 2.48 -11.25 -17.47
N ARG A 134 1.39 -11.58 -18.16
CA ARG A 134 0.03 -11.25 -17.75
C ARG A 134 -0.77 -12.50 -17.47
N LEU A 135 -1.70 -12.34 -16.54
CA LEU A 135 -2.78 -13.26 -16.28
C LEU A 135 -4.05 -12.70 -16.91
N GLU A 136 -4.74 -13.51 -17.70
CA GLU A 136 -5.99 -13.15 -18.35
C GLU A 136 -7.10 -14.15 -17.98
N ALA A 137 -8.31 -13.65 -17.78
CA ALA A 137 -9.44 -14.48 -17.32
C ALA A 137 -9.73 -15.68 -18.24
N VAL A 138 -9.68 -15.47 -19.55
CA VAL A 138 -9.99 -16.50 -20.56
C VAL A 138 -8.93 -17.59 -20.56
N GLU A 139 -7.65 -17.22 -20.56
CA GLU A 139 -6.55 -18.18 -20.56
C GLU A 139 -6.53 -19.00 -19.28
N LEU A 140 -6.79 -18.37 -18.14
CA LEU A 140 -6.79 -19.04 -16.85
C LEU A 140 -7.88 -20.12 -16.76
N GLY A 141 -9.08 -19.84 -17.28
CA GLY A 141 -10.17 -20.82 -17.35
C GLY A 141 -9.90 -21.98 -18.33
N LEU A 142 -9.00 -21.80 -19.29
CA LEU A 142 -8.54 -22.87 -20.19
C LEU A 142 -7.43 -23.72 -19.57
N THR A 143 -6.54 -23.09 -18.81
CA THR A 143 -5.42 -23.76 -18.14
C THR A 143 -5.88 -24.55 -16.91
N ILE A 144 -6.73 -23.96 -16.07
CA ILE A 144 -7.20 -24.58 -14.82
C ILE A 144 -8.68 -24.95 -15.00
N ARG A 145 -8.94 -26.21 -15.33
CA ARG A 145 -10.26 -26.69 -15.78
C ARG A 145 -11.32 -26.77 -14.68
N ASP A 146 -10.92 -26.83 -13.42
CA ASP A 146 -11.82 -27.10 -12.28
C ASP A 146 -12.00 -25.87 -11.36
N LEU A 147 -11.88 -24.65 -11.91
CA LEU A 147 -12.15 -23.44 -11.13
C LEU A 147 -13.66 -23.24 -10.90
N PRO A 148 -14.09 -22.87 -9.67
CA PRO A 148 -15.50 -22.56 -9.42
C PRO A 148 -15.99 -21.42 -10.34
N PRO A 149 -17.21 -21.50 -10.90
CA PRO A 149 -17.71 -20.50 -11.86
C PRO A 149 -17.72 -19.06 -11.31
N GLY A 150 -18.01 -18.88 -10.01
CA GLY A 150 -17.97 -17.58 -9.32
C GLY A 150 -16.56 -17.10 -8.96
N PHE A 151 -15.59 -18.01 -8.89
CA PHE A 151 -14.22 -17.69 -8.49
C PHE A 151 -13.50 -16.86 -9.56
N LEU A 152 -13.58 -17.24 -10.84
CA LEU A 152 -12.92 -16.52 -11.94
C LEU A 152 -13.43 -15.07 -12.10
N ALA A 153 -14.72 -14.85 -11.87
CA ALA A 153 -15.34 -13.53 -11.93
C ALA A 153 -14.91 -12.63 -10.74
N GLY A 154 -14.78 -13.23 -9.55
CA GLY A 154 -14.35 -12.56 -8.32
C GLY A 154 -12.83 -12.52 -8.11
N LEU A 155 -12.06 -13.19 -8.95
CA LEU A 155 -10.61 -13.34 -8.79
C LEU A 155 -9.86 -12.00 -8.69
N PRO A 156 -10.17 -10.93 -9.46
CA PRO A 156 -9.52 -9.63 -9.27
C PRO A 156 -9.66 -9.08 -7.85
N ASP A 157 -10.81 -9.29 -7.22
CA ASP A 157 -11.10 -8.79 -5.88
C ASP A 157 -10.38 -9.64 -4.82
N ILE A 158 -10.27 -10.95 -5.06
CA ILE A 158 -9.45 -11.88 -4.25
C ILE A 158 -7.97 -11.47 -4.35
N LEU A 159 -7.41 -11.32 -5.56
CA LEU A 159 -6.02 -10.89 -5.78
C LEU A 159 -5.75 -9.50 -5.17
N GLY A 160 -6.74 -8.60 -5.13
CA GLY A 160 -6.60 -7.31 -4.46
C GLY A 160 -6.48 -7.41 -2.93
N GLY A 161 -7.05 -8.46 -2.33
CA GLY A 161 -6.98 -8.73 -0.90
C GLY A 161 -5.69 -9.43 -0.44
N GLU A 162 -4.93 -10.02 -1.36
CA GLU A 162 -3.82 -10.90 -1.02
C GLU A 162 -2.42 -10.24 -1.20
N PRO A 163 -1.54 -10.27 -0.18
CA PRO A 163 -0.21 -9.67 -0.23
C PRO A 163 0.68 -10.17 -1.38
N ALA A 164 0.50 -11.43 -1.80
CA ALA A 164 1.24 -12.02 -2.91
C ALA A 164 1.05 -11.27 -4.24
N THR A 165 -0.06 -10.55 -4.36
CA THR A 165 -0.52 -9.97 -5.61
C THR A 165 -0.72 -8.46 -5.54
N TRP A 166 -0.36 -7.79 -4.44
CA TRP A 166 -0.44 -6.33 -4.31
C TRP A 166 0.42 -5.58 -5.34
N ALA A 167 1.53 -6.16 -5.77
CA ALA A 167 2.39 -5.58 -6.80
C ALA A 167 1.89 -5.94 -8.22
N GLY A 168 1.68 -4.94 -9.06
CA GLY A 168 1.30 -5.12 -10.47
C GLY A 168 0.15 -4.22 -10.89
N SER A 169 -0.01 -3.98 -12.20
CA SER A 169 -1.18 -3.28 -12.71
C SER A 169 -2.33 -4.28 -12.97
N SER A 170 -3.57 -3.84 -12.78
CA SER A 170 -4.76 -4.55 -13.26
C SER A 170 -5.55 -3.67 -14.21
N SER A 171 -6.20 -4.31 -15.17
CA SER A 171 -7.22 -3.67 -15.98
C SER A 171 -8.49 -4.52 -15.97
N ARG A 172 -9.65 -3.86 -15.99
CA ARG A 172 -10.95 -4.50 -16.13
C ARG A 172 -11.75 -3.77 -17.20
N THR A 173 -12.28 -4.54 -18.13
CA THR A 173 -13.15 -4.04 -19.19
C THR A 173 -14.61 -3.98 -18.70
N PRO A 174 -15.44 -3.08 -19.27
CA PRO A 174 -16.87 -3.05 -18.97
C PRO A 174 -17.60 -4.37 -19.25
N GLY A 175 -17.07 -5.21 -20.13
CA GLY A 175 -17.59 -6.55 -20.45
C GLY A 175 -17.18 -7.65 -19.46
N GLY A 176 -16.54 -7.31 -18.34
CA GLY A 176 -16.16 -8.26 -17.29
C GLY A 176 -14.84 -8.99 -17.49
N SER A 177 -14.22 -8.87 -18.68
CA SER A 177 -12.85 -9.37 -18.90
C SER A 177 -11.85 -8.54 -18.09
N TRP A 178 -10.85 -9.20 -17.51
CA TRP A 178 -9.81 -8.56 -16.71
C TRP A 178 -8.44 -9.14 -17.03
N THR A 179 -7.42 -8.33 -16.79
CA THR A 179 -6.01 -8.72 -16.87
C THR A 179 -5.25 -8.25 -15.63
N ARG A 180 -4.21 -8.99 -15.25
CA ARG A 180 -3.32 -8.67 -14.13
C ARG A 180 -1.86 -8.89 -14.54
N ASP A 181 -1.00 -7.90 -14.34
CA ASP A 181 0.44 -8.10 -14.49
C ASP A 181 0.97 -8.98 -13.35
N ILE A 182 1.83 -9.93 -13.69
CA ILE A 182 2.48 -10.81 -12.72
C ILE A 182 3.78 -10.14 -12.26
N SER A 183 3.85 -9.77 -10.99
CA SER A 183 5.06 -9.23 -10.36
C SER A 183 6.00 -10.34 -9.89
N ARG A 184 7.29 -10.02 -9.73
CA ARG A 184 8.29 -10.92 -9.15
C ARG A 184 7.97 -11.35 -7.71
N GLU A 185 7.14 -10.58 -7.01
CA GLU A 185 6.73 -10.84 -5.62
C GLU A 185 6.08 -12.22 -5.43
N VAL A 186 5.39 -12.75 -6.44
CA VAL A 186 4.77 -14.10 -6.37
C VAL A 186 5.81 -15.21 -6.12
N LEU A 187 7.08 -15.02 -6.53
CA LEU A 187 8.14 -16.01 -6.32
C LEU A 187 8.45 -16.24 -4.83
N LYS A 188 8.13 -15.28 -3.95
CA LYS A 188 8.29 -15.42 -2.50
C LYS A 188 7.40 -16.53 -1.91
N TYR A 189 6.37 -16.95 -2.66
CA TYR A 189 5.36 -17.94 -2.26
C TYR A 189 5.52 -19.29 -2.97
N ARG A 190 6.59 -19.51 -3.75
CA ARG A 190 6.80 -20.73 -4.54
C ARG A 190 6.79 -22.05 -3.77
N GLN A 191 7.01 -21.99 -2.46
CA GLN A 191 7.01 -23.16 -1.58
C GLN A 191 5.65 -23.40 -0.90
N ALA A 192 4.72 -22.44 -0.98
CA ALA A 192 3.41 -22.57 -0.37
C ALA A 192 2.49 -23.38 -1.29
N THR A 193 2.27 -24.65 -0.96
CA THR A 193 1.47 -25.60 -1.76
C THR A 193 0.08 -25.86 -1.20
N ASP A 194 -0.16 -25.45 0.05
CA ASP A 194 -1.47 -25.50 0.69
C ASP A 194 -1.79 -24.18 1.43
N LEU A 195 -3.00 -24.10 1.99
CA LEU A 195 -3.50 -22.92 2.70
C LEU A 195 -2.65 -22.59 3.93
N GLN A 196 -2.22 -23.61 4.68
CA GLN A 196 -1.45 -23.44 5.90
C GLN A 196 -0.07 -22.87 5.59
N GLU A 197 0.62 -23.45 4.60
CA GLU A 197 1.91 -22.96 4.13
C GLU A 197 1.79 -21.56 3.53
N TYR A 198 0.70 -21.27 2.81
CA TYR A 198 0.44 -19.92 2.29
C TYR A 198 0.29 -18.89 3.40
N VAL A 199 -0.60 -19.14 4.37
CA VAL A 199 -0.84 -18.20 5.48
C VAL A 199 0.39 -18.06 6.36
N ALA A 200 1.12 -19.14 6.64
CA ALA A 200 2.38 -19.08 7.36
C ALA A 200 3.39 -18.19 6.61
N ARG A 201 3.51 -18.38 5.28
CA ARG A 201 4.44 -17.59 4.46
C ARG A 201 4.07 -16.12 4.38
N VAL A 202 2.78 -15.81 4.22
CA VAL A 202 2.28 -14.42 4.31
C VAL A 202 2.62 -13.84 5.68
N SER A 203 2.33 -14.58 6.75
CA SER A 203 2.58 -14.14 8.12
C SER A 203 4.06 -13.83 8.36
N GLU A 204 4.98 -14.67 7.88
CA GLU A 204 6.42 -14.42 7.95
C GLU A 204 6.83 -13.13 7.20
N ILE A 205 6.35 -12.94 5.98
CA ILE A 205 6.68 -11.77 5.16
C ILE A 205 6.16 -10.50 5.83
N ILE A 206 4.89 -10.50 6.26
CA ILE A 206 4.25 -9.35 6.90
C ILE A 206 4.88 -9.08 8.28
N ALA A 207 5.21 -10.10 9.06
CA ALA A 207 5.89 -9.94 10.34
C ALA A 207 7.32 -9.41 10.18
N SER A 208 8.03 -9.80 9.11
CA SER A 208 9.36 -9.25 8.79
C SER A 208 9.31 -7.74 8.54
N TRP A 209 8.19 -7.25 8.01
CA TRP A 209 7.94 -5.81 7.84
C TRP A 209 7.70 -5.10 9.19
N GLY A 210 7.14 -5.81 10.18
CA GLY A 210 6.94 -5.32 11.56
C GLY A 210 8.23 -5.25 12.40
N VAL A 211 9.10 -6.27 12.34
CA VAL A 211 10.34 -6.31 13.16
C VAL A 211 11.33 -5.21 12.80
N HIS A 212 11.38 -4.79 11.52
CA HIS A 212 12.23 -3.67 11.09
C HIS A 212 11.83 -2.32 11.71
N THR A 213 10.60 -2.16 12.22
CA THR A 213 10.12 -0.89 12.80
C THR A 213 10.41 -0.72 14.30
N VAL A 214 10.47 -1.81 15.09
CA VAL A 214 10.70 -1.75 16.54
C VAL A 214 12.17 -1.46 16.89
N ALA A 215 13.11 -1.92 16.07
CA ALA A 215 14.54 -1.70 16.28
C ALA A 215 14.98 -0.23 16.11
N LEU A 216 14.18 0.61 15.44
CA LEU A 216 14.47 2.02 15.20
C LEU A 216 14.08 2.95 16.37
N ASN A 217 13.38 2.44 17.40
CA ASN A 217 12.85 3.23 18.52
C ASN A 217 13.49 2.92 19.89
N ALA A 218 14.60 2.18 19.94
CA ALA A 218 15.35 1.98 21.18
C ALA A 218 16.23 3.21 21.49
N PRO A 219 16.27 3.71 22.74
CA PRO A 219 17.22 4.75 23.12
C PRO A 219 18.65 4.23 22.91
N ALA A 220 19.51 5.09 22.35
CA ALA A 220 20.89 4.80 21.89
C ALA A 220 21.91 4.37 22.97
N SER A 221 21.47 3.81 24.11
CA SER A 221 22.34 3.36 25.21
C SER A 221 22.58 1.85 25.27
N ALA A 222 22.28 1.10 24.20
CA ALA A 222 22.53 -0.35 24.16
C ALA A 222 23.21 -0.84 22.87
N MET A 223 24.02 -0.02 22.20
CA MET A 223 24.92 -0.49 21.13
C MET A 223 26.33 -0.75 21.69
N GLY A 224 26.48 -1.90 22.32
CA GLY A 224 27.77 -2.56 22.50
C GLY A 224 27.65 -3.97 21.92
N GLN A 225 28.30 -4.20 20.78
CA GLN A 225 28.36 -5.44 20.00
C GLN A 225 27.16 -5.75 19.09
N LEU A 226 27.26 -5.29 17.84
CA LEU A 226 27.32 -6.17 16.66
C LEU A 226 27.76 -5.31 15.48
N ASP A 227 29.07 -5.16 15.40
CA ASP A 227 29.76 -4.72 14.19
C ASP A 227 29.85 -5.94 13.25
N GLN A 228 29.66 -5.70 11.95
CA GLN A 228 29.54 -6.67 10.83
C GLN A 228 28.13 -7.13 10.46
N LEU A 229 27.47 -6.34 9.59
CA LEU A 229 27.11 -6.73 8.22
C LEU A 229 26.44 -5.54 7.52
N THR A 230 27.22 -4.86 6.68
CA THR A 230 26.87 -3.62 6.00
C THR A 230 26.09 -3.87 4.70
N ALA A 231 24.84 -3.38 4.63
CA ALA A 231 24.27 -2.64 3.49
C ALA A 231 22.92 -2.03 3.93
N PRO A 232 22.62 -0.72 3.72
CA PRO A 232 21.47 -0.07 4.34
C PRO A 232 20.18 -0.28 3.53
N LEU A 233 19.16 -0.89 4.14
CA LEU A 233 17.76 -0.82 3.71
C LEU A 233 17.09 0.32 4.45
N GLU A 234 17.34 1.56 4.03
CA GLU A 234 16.57 2.72 4.49
C GLU A 234 15.44 3.01 3.50
N SER A 235 14.24 3.36 4.01
CA SER A 235 13.20 4.21 3.37
C SER A 235 11.75 3.71 3.25
N GLU A 236 11.23 2.74 4.02
CA GLU A 236 9.78 2.43 3.93
C GLU A 236 8.86 3.30 4.82
N ALA A 237 9.37 4.02 5.83
CA ALA A 237 8.54 4.76 6.80
C ALA A 237 8.34 6.28 6.51
N THR A 238 8.98 6.87 5.49
CA THR A 238 8.99 8.33 5.30
C THR A 238 8.41 8.76 3.95
N TYR A 239 7.43 9.67 3.95
CA TYR A 239 6.79 10.14 2.72
C TYR A 239 7.81 10.70 1.70
N VAL A 240 8.69 11.56 2.18
CA VAL A 240 9.92 12.03 1.53
C VAL A 240 11.10 11.21 2.06
N ARG A 241 11.97 10.73 1.17
CA ARG A 241 13.14 9.94 1.58
C ARG A 241 14.13 10.82 2.38
N LEU A 242 14.72 10.22 3.43
CA LEU A 242 15.62 10.94 4.34
C LEU A 242 16.94 11.35 3.68
N ASP A 243 17.43 10.56 2.72
CA ASP A 243 18.61 10.90 1.92
C ASP A 243 18.42 12.22 1.18
N LEU A 244 17.26 12.42 0.53
CA LEU A 244 16.92 13.66 -0.16
C LEU A 244 16.83 14.87 0.79
N ILE A 245 16.36 14.66 2.02
CA ILE A 245 16.33 15.72 3.05
C ILE A 245 17.74 16.06 3.50
N GLY A 246 18.59 15.06 3.72
CA GLY A 246 20.01 15.25 4.05
C GLY A 246 20.74 16.03 2.96
N GLU A 247 20.53 15.68 1.68
CA GLU A 247 21.12 16.42 0.56
C GLU A 247 20.66 17.89 0.48
N LEU A 248 19.39 18.19 0.81
CA LEU A 248 18.92 19.57 0.92
C LEU A 248 19.66 20.33 2.03
N GLU A 249 19.87 19.71 3.18
CA GLU A 249 20.56 20.31 4.33
C GLU A 249 22.06 20.52 4.04
N GLU A 250 22.69 19.60 3.33
CA GLU A 250 24.09 19.72 2.88
C GLU A 250 24.26 20.86 1.86
N LEU A 251 23.35 20.96 0.88
CA LEU A 251 23.41 21.99 -0.15
C LEU A 251 22.98 23.38 0.33
N ASP A 252 22.26 23.49 1.45
CA ASP A 252 21.80 24.77 2.01
C ASP A 252 22.97 25.75 2.24
N SER A 253 24.08 25.24 2.76
CA SER A 253 25.30 26.03 2.99
C SER A 253 26.15 26.24 1.74
N ALA A 254 25.88 25.50 0.66
CA ALA A 254 26.73 25.42 -0.54
C ALA A 254 26.12 26.08 -1.78
N CYS A 255 24.83 26.46 -1.74
CA CYS A 255 24.13 27.06 -2.86
C CYS A 255 23.61 28.48 -2.52
N ARG A 256 23.21 29.23 -3.55
CA ARG A 256 22.68 30.60 -3.37
C ARG A 256 21.27 30.67 -2.79
N TRP A 257 20.59 29.53 -2.64
CA TRP A 257 19.20 29.44 -2.21
C TRP A 257 19.13 28.93 -0.76
N SER A 258 18.25 29.50 0.05
CA SER A 258 17.94 28.97 1.38
C SER A 258 17.03 27.76 1.22
N LEU A 259 17.53 26.58 1.52
CA LEU A 259 16.85 25.29 1.47
C LEU A 259 16.34 24.83 2.84
N ASP A 260 16.77 25.49 3.93
CA ASP A 260 16.32 25.28 5.31
C ASP A 260 14.80 25.11 5.46
N LYS A 261 14.02 25.96 4.76
CA LYS A 261 12.56 25.91 4.78
C LYS A 261 12.04 24.67 4.03
N LEU A 262 12.61 24.34 2.88
CA LEU A 262 12.19 23.19 2.08
C LEU A 262 12.49 21.88 2.81
N ALA A 263 13.67 21.78 3.43
CA ALA A 263 14.05 20.65 4.29
C ALA A 263 13.12 20.53 5.51
N SER A 264 12.79 21.65 6.15
CA SER A 264 11.86 21.66 7.30
C SER A 264 10.45 21.23 6.89
N LEU A 265 9.92 21.73 5.76
CA LEU A 265 8.62 21.29 5.22
C LEU A 265 8.60 19.80 4.88
N ALA A 266 9.70 19.25 4.34
CA ALA A 266 9.81 17.83 4.05
C ALA A 266 9.86 16.97 5.33
N ARG A 267 10.58 17.42 6.37
CA ARG A 267 10.61 16.76 7.70
C ARG A 267 9.25 16.81 8.39
N GLU A 268 8.58 17.97 8.35
CA GLU A 268 7.23 18.12 8.86
C GLU A 268 6.27 17.22 8.09
N LEU A 269 6.36 17.16 6.76
CA LEU A 269 5.53 16.29 5.93
C LEU A 269 5.72 14.82 6.33
N ASN A 270 6.96 14.38 6.56
CA ASN A 270 7.23 13.03 7.09
C ASN A 270 6.60 12.79 8.45
N SER A 271 6.70 13.77 9.36
CA SER A 271 6.15 13.67 10.71
C SER A 271 4.62 13.58 10.69
N ASN A 272 3.98 14.43 9.89
CA ASN A 272 2.52 14.45 9.71
C ASN A 272 2.03 13.19 8.97
N TYR A 273 2.81 12.67 8.03
CA TYR A 273 2.51 11.42 7.33
C TYR A 273 2.58 10.23 8.30
N ALA A 274 3.62 10.16 9.14
CA ALA A 274 3.74 9.14 10.17
C ALA A 274 2.65 9.23 11.25
N ALA A 275 2.16 10.45 11.52
CA ALA A 275 1.10 10.73 12.48
C ALA A 275 -0.33 10.65 11.89
N ASP A 276 -0.48 10.24 10.62
CA ASP A 276 -1.78 10.12 9.93
C ASP A 276 -2.60 11.43 9.91
N GLN A 277 -1.95 12.55 9.54
CA GLN A 277 -2.53 13.89 9.53
C GLN A 277 -2.75 14.41 8.10
N PRO A 278 -3.83 13.98 7.40
CA PRO A 278 -4.00 14.20 5.96
C PRO A 278 -4.08 15.67 5.56
N TYR A 279 -4.82 16.49 6.31
CA TYR A 279 -4.91 17.93 6.05
C TYR A 279 -3.54 18.61 6.08
N ALA A 280 -2.74 18.31 7.11
CA ALA A 280 -1.40 18.86 7.23
C ALA A 280 -0.48 18.35 6.11
N CYS A 281 -0.55 17.05 5.78
CA CYS A 281 0.20 16.48 4.66
C CYS A 281 -0.12 17.17 3.32
N HIS A 282 -1.39 17.42 3.01
CA HIS A 282 -1.80 18.13 1.80
C HIS A 282 -1.27 19.58 1.78
N MET A 283 -1.36 20.28 2.91
CA MET A 283 -0.84 21.64 3.04
C MET A 283 0.67 21.70 2.85
N LEU A 284 1.39 20.77 3.49
CA LEU A 284 2.85 20.71 3.46
C LEU A 284 3.37 20.24 2.09
N LEU A 285 2.70 19.28 1.44
CA LEU A 285 3.02 18.87 0.07
C LEU A 285 2.89 20.06 -0.89
N ARG A 286 1.77 20.80 -0.80
CA ARG A 286 1.57 21.99 -1.61
C ARG A 286 2.66 23.03 -1.36
N ALA A 287 2.92 23.35 -0.09
CA ALA A 287 3.97 24.30 0.27
C ALA A 287 5.34 23.87 -0.27
N THR A 288 5.68 22.59 -0.16
CA THR A 288 6.91 22.00 -0.70
C THR A 288 7.01 22.24 -2.20
N LEU A 289 5.96 21.96 -2.97
CA LEU A 289 5.93 22.16 -4.42
C LEU A 289 5.98 23.64 -4.83
N ASP A 290 5.34 24.53 -4.07
CA ASP A 290 5.32 25.97 -4.33
C ASP A 290 6.68 26.65 -4.04
N HIS A 291 7.56 25.99 -3.27
CA HIS A 291 8.89 26.50 -2.94
C HIS A 291 9.97 26.17 -4.00
N MET A 292 9.74 25.18 -4.85
CA MET A 292 10.70 24.73 -5.87
C MET A 292 10.89 25.64 -7.10
N PRO A 293 9.85 26.32 -7.66
CA PRO A 293 9.94 26.95 -8.97
C PRO A 293 11.08 27.95 -9.20
N PRO A 294 11.47 28.80 -8.23
CA PRO A 294 12.54 29.78 -8.43
C PRO A 294 13.89 29.16 -8.83
N VAL A 295 14.19 27.95 -8.35
CA VAL A 295 15.42 27.23 -8.71
C VAL A 295 15.47 26.88 -10.19
N PHE A 296 14.30 26.58 -10.78
CA PHE A 296 14.15 26.30 -12.21
C PHE A 296 13.97 27.58 -13.06
N GLY A 297 13.97 28.77 -12.43
CA GLY A 297 13.72 30.04 -13.14
C GLY A 297 12.25 30.30 -13.48
N TYR A 298 11.31 29.64 -12.80
CA TYR A 298 9.87 29.80 -13.01
C TYR A 298 9.15 30.30 -11.75
N THR A 299 7.90 30.72 -11.89
CA THR A 299 7.10 31.29 -10.79
C THR A 299 6.12 30.30 -10.17
N THR A 300 5.74 29.25 -10.90
CA THR A 300 4.77 28.25 -10.44
C THR A 300 5.25 26.85 -10.78
N PHE A 301 4.86 25.86 -9.97
CA PHE A 301 5.22 24.47 -10.23
C PHE A 301 4.70 23.98 -11.60
N ALA A 302 3.49 24.40 -12.00
CA ALA A 302 2.95 24.09 -13.33
C ALA A 302 3.83 24.60 -14.49
N GLN A 303 4.45 25.78 -14.35
CA GLN A 303 5.41 26.27 -15.34
C GLN A 303 6.68 25.41 -15.38
N VAL A 304 7.17 24.93 -14.24
CA VAL A 304 8.30 23.98 -14.19
C VAL A 304 7.94 22.71 -14.94
N VAL A 305 6.78 22.11 -14.66
CA VAL A 305 6.33 20.88 -15.33
C VAL A 305 6.21 21.05 -16.85
N ALA A 306 5.74 22.22 -17.30
CA ALA A 306 5.54 22.49 -18.72
C ALA A 306 6.83 22.82 -19.50
N ASN A 307 7.82 23.45 -18.87
CA ASN A 307 8.95 24.06 -19.59
C ASN A 307 10.33 23.45 -19.23
N HIS A 308 10.46 22.80 -18.07
CA HIS A 308 11.70 22.12 -17.70
C HIS A 308 11.91 20.83 -18.52
N ARG A 309 13.17 20.44 -18.72
CA ARG A 309 13.52 19.21 -19.45
C ARG A 309 13.57 18.03 -18.49
N TRP A 310 12.44 17.37 -18.35
CA TRP A 310 12.27 16.17 -17.53
C TRP A 310 12.65 14.88 -18.27
N SER A 311 12.95 13.82 -17.52
CA SER A 311 12.89 12.46 -18.05
C SER A 311 11.45 12.06 -18.41
N THR A 312 11.28 11.06 -19.28
CA THR A 312 9.96 10.56 -19.72
C THR A 312 9.09 10.06 -18.55
N THR A 313 9.70 9.55 -17.48
CA THR A 313 8.99 9.05 -16.31
C THR A 313 8.69 10.18 -15.32
N ASP A 314 9.67 11.05 -15.06
CA ASP A 314 9.53 12.10 -14.06
C ASP A 314 8.54 13.18 -14.50
N VAL A 315 8.45 13.46 -15.81
CA VAL A 315 7.42 14.37 -16.34
C VAL A 315 6.00 13.85 -16.05
N ARG A 316 5.81 12.53 -16.01
CA ARG A 316 4.51 11.92 -15.70
C ARG A 316 4.17 12.10 -14.22
N TYR A 317 5.15 11.92 -13.35
CA TYR A 317 4.98 12.14 -11.91
C TYR A 317 4.74 13.62 -11.58
N ALA A 318 5.53 14.51 -12.18
CA ALA A 318 5.38 15.96 -12.02
C ALA A 318 4.00 16.43 -12.51
N LYS A 319 3.52 15.94 -13.66
CA LYS A 319 2.15 16.20 -14.14
C LYS A 319 1.10 15.70 -13.15
N LYS A 320 1.26 14.49 -12.61
CA LYS A 320 0.34 13.99 -11.59
C LYS A 320 0.31 14.86 -10.35
N LEU A 321 1.45 15.32 -9.84
CA LEU A 321 1.50 16.24 -8.70
C LEU A 321 0.76 17.57 -8.95
N THR A 322 0.73 18.07 -10.19
CA THR A 322 -0.11 19.24 -10.52
C THR A 322 -1.61 18.98 -10.39
N GLU A 323 -2.06 17.73 -10.60
CA GLU A 323 -3.47 17.33 -10.43
C GLU A 323 -3.86 17.26 -8.94
N TYR A 324 -2.93 16.87 -8.05
CA TYR A 324 -3.11 16.83 -6.59
C TYR A 324 -3.16 18.21 -5.92
N ARG A 325 -3.07 19.28 -6.71
CA ARG A 325 -3.34 20.64 -6.24
C ARG A 325 -4.80 20.81 -5.80
N ASN A 326 -5.75 20.16 -6.47
CA ASN A 326 -7.18 20.32 -6.18
C ASN A 326 -7.57 19.83 -4.77
N PRO A 327 -7.17 18.63 -4.31
CA PRO A 327 -7.34 18.22 -2.90
C PRO A 327 -6.70 19.20 -1.92
N SER A 328 -5.53 19.73 -2.24
CA SER A 328 -4.81 20.66 -1.37
C SER A 328 -5.48 22.06 -1.30
N ASP A 329 -6.01 22.55 -2.42
CA ASP A 329 -6.87 23.75 -2.46
C ASP A 329 -8.14 23.53 -1.63
N ASP A 330 -8.70 22.34 -1.68
CA ASP A 330 -9.89 21.97 -0.94
C ASP A 330 -9.64 21.97 0.58
N VAL A 331 -8.55 21.33 1.03
CA VAL A 331 -8.06 21.37 2.42
C VAL A 331 -7.92 22.80 2.93
N LEU A 332 -7.38 23.70 2.11
CA LEU A 332 -7.05 25.07 2.51
C LEU A 332 -8.24 26.04 2.45
N HIS A 333 -9.17 25.83 1.53
CA HIS A 333 -10.16 26.85 1.17
C HIS A 333 -11.61 26.41 1.37
N ARG A 334 -11.90 25.12 1.51
CA ARG A 334 -13.27 24.65 1.75
C ARG A 334 -13.72 25.07 3.16
N GLN A 335 -14.73 25.93 3.20
CA GLN A 335 -15.41 26.28 4.46
C GLN A 335 -16.25 25.12 5.00
N ILE A 336 -16.53 25.15 6.31
CA ILE A 336 -17.37 24.15 6.99
C ILE A 336 -18.75 24.02 6.33
N ARG A 337 -19.26 22.79 6.21
CA ARG A 337 -20.57 22.46 5.64
C ARG A 337 -21.29 21.44 6.52
N SER A 338 -22.57 21.23 6.27
CA SER A 338 -23.38 20.21 6.95
C SER A 338 -23.00 18.77 6.57
N SER A 339 -22.36 18.58 5.41
CA SER A 339 -21.80 17.31 4.98
C SER A 339 -20.40 17.08 5.60
N PRO A 340 -20.08 15.86 6.04
CA PRO A 340 -18.75 15.55 6.57
C PRO A 340 -17.66 15.75 5.51
N SER A 341 -16.50 16.26 5.93
CA SER A 341 -15.29 16.26 5.11
C SER A 341 -14.71 14.85 5.05
N ARG A 342 -14.22 14.43 3.87
CA ARG A 342 -13.79 13.06 3.59
C ARG A 342 -12.34 12.96 3.12
N ILE A 343 -11.53 13.98 3.43
CA ILE A 343 -10.11 14.00 3.03
C ILE A 343 -9.34 13.08 3.97
N ASP A 344 -8.68 12.08 3.41
CA ASP A 344 -7.85 11.11 4.12
C ASP A 344 -6.47 10.92 3.44
N MET A 345 -5.69 9.94 3.89
CA MET A 345 -4.35 9.71 3.35
C MET A 345 -4.32 9.09 1.95
N ASP A 346 -5.42 8.46 1.50
CA ASP A 346 -5.53 7.91 0.14
C ASP A 346 -5.68 9.02 -0.91
N ASP A 347 -6.09 10.22 -0.48
CA ASP A 347 -6.13 11.42 -1.32
C ASP A 347 -4.73 12.02 -1.59
N LEU A 348 -3.68 11.57 -0.88
CA LEU A 348 -2.30 12.00 -1.13
C LEU A 348 -1.71 11.30 -2.36
N PRO A 349 -0.84 11.98 -3.13
CA PRO A 349 -0.13 11.33 -4.21
C PRO A 349 0.80 10.23 -3.69
N PRO A 350 1.04 9.19 -4.51
CA PRO A 350 2.07 8.19 -4.22
C PRO A 350 3.43 8.83 -3.95
N ARG A 351 4.10 8.35 -2.89
CA ARG A 351 5.44 8.79 -2.44
C ARG A 351 6.48 8.92 -3.56
N PRO A 352 6.58 8.00 -4.55
CA PRO A 352 7.59 8.12 -5.60
C PRO A 352 7.49 9.43 -6.38
N TYR A 353 6.31 10.07 -6.42
CA TYR A 353 6.11 11.25 -7.25
C TYR A 353 6.87 12.46 -6.71
N ILE A 354 6.71 12.76 -5.41
CA ILE A 354 7.41 13.89 -4.77
C ILE A 354 8.92 13.64 -4.69
N ASN A 355 9.33 12.39 -4.44
CA ASN A 355 10.74 12.02 -4.35
C ASN A 355 11.48 12.18 -5.69
N ALA A 356 10.84 11.82 -6.81
CA ALA A 356 11.41 12.05 -8.15
C ALA A 356 11.57 13.54 -8.47
N VAL A 357 10.59 14.37 -8.09
CA VAL A 357 10.66 15.83 -8.28
C VAL A 357 11.74 16.46 -7.41
N LEU A 358 11.87 16.03 -6.15
CA LEU A 358 12.93 16.51 -5.25
C LEU A 358 14.33 16.10 -5.75
N GLN A 359 14.46 14.89 -6.29
CA GLN A 359 15.71 14.44 -6.88
C GLN A 359 16.12 15.28 -8.10
N GLU A 360 15.17 15.60 -8.99
CA GLU A 360 15.43 16.50 -10.12
C GLU A 360 15.77 17.92 -9.65
N PHE A 361 15.09 18.41 -8.61
CA PHE A 361 15.39 19.71 -8.01
C PHE A 361 16.83 19.79 -7.47
N LEU A 362 17.30 18.76 -6.76
CA LEU A 362 18.68 18.65 -6.27
C LEU A 362 19.70 18.62 -7.41
N SER A 363 19.42 17.86 -8.49
CA SER A 363 20.26 17.81 -9.69
C SER A 363 20.44 19.19 -10.34
N VAL A 364 19.36 19.97 -10.45
CA VAL A 364 19.41 21.34 -10.98
C VAL A 364 20.21 22.29 -10.07
N LEU A 365 20.09 22.15 -8.75
CA LEU A 365 20.90 22.92 -7.79
C LEU A 365 22.39 22.62 -7.92
N GLN A 366 22.77 21.34 -8.01
CA GLN A 366 24.15 20.91 -8.16
C GLN A 366 24.76 21.44 -9.47
N THR A 367 24.04 21.34 -10.59
CA THR A 367 24.48 21.88 -11.89
C THR A 367 24.64 23.41 -11.87
N SER A 368 23.75 24.11 -11.17
CA SER A 368 23.80 25.57 -11.02
C SER A 368 24.98 26.04 -10.16
N ASN A 369 25.37 25.24 -9.16
CA ASN A 369 26.53 25.49 -8.31
C ASN A 369 27.85 25.27 -9.06
N GLU A 370 27.97 24.22 -9.87
CA GLU A 370 29.16 23.97 -10.70
C GLU A 370 29.40 25.08 -11.74
N THR A 371 28.33 25.57 -12.35
CA THR A 371 28.41 26.68 -13.33
C THR A 371 28.84 28.00 -12.67
N SER A 372 28.60 28.16 -11.36
CA SER A 372 29.00 29.35 -10.60
C SER A 372 30.42 29.26 -10.02
N ALA A 373 31.02 28.05 -10.02
CA ALA A 373 32.35 27.77 -9.48
C ALA A 373 33.46 27.72 -10.56
N THR A 374 33.12 27.93 -11.83
CA THR A 374 34.07 28.00 -12.94
C THR A 374 34.35 29.49 -13.26
N PRO A 375 35.59 29.99 -13.13
CA PRO A 375 35.92 31.42 -13.24
C PRO A 375 35.79 32.01 -14.66
#